data_AF-A0A0F9EW28-F1
#
_entry.id   AF-A0A0F9EW28-F1
#
_cell.length_a   1.000
_cell.length_b   1.000
_cell.length_c   1.000
_cell.angle_alpha   90.00
_cell.angle_beta   90.00
_cell.angle_gamma   90.00
#
_symmetry.space_group_name_H-M   'P 1'
#
loop_
_entity.id
_entity.type
_entity.pdbx_description
1 polymer ?
#
loop_
_entity_poly.entity_id
_entity_poly.type
_entity_poly.pdbx_seq_one_letter_code
_entity_poly.pdbx_strand_id
1 'polypeptide(L)' 'MTLRRYVPWPDKRLRSPAEPIEAVTDEIRTLWDDMIETMDAMPGVGLAA' A
#
# COMPACT_ATOMS: atom_id res chain seq x y z
N MET A 1 -9.10 -3.80 -7.57
CA MET A 1 -9.35 -2.53 -8.29
C MET A 1 -10.10 -1.55 -7.41
N THR A 2 -9.49 -1.14 -6.29
CA THR A 2 -9.98 -0.06 -5.43
C THR A 2 -8.86 0.93 -5.19
N LEU A 3 -9.06 2.19 -5.55
CA LEU A 3 -8.14 3.27 -5.19
C LEU A 3 -8.14 3.46 -3.67
N ARG A 4 -6.97 3.27 -3.05
CA ARG A 4 -6.80 3.37 -1.60
C ARG A 4 -6.48 4.81 -1.20
N ARG A 5 -6.93 5.22 -0.02
CA ARG A 5 -6.64 6.56 0.51
C ARG A 5 -5.22 6.60 1.08
N TYR A 6 -4.49 7.65 0.75
CA TYR A 6 -3.19 7.93 1.34
C TYR A 6 -3.33 8.35 2.80
N VAL A 7 -2.32 8.00 3.59
CA VAL A 7 -2.20 8.41 4.97
C VAL A 7 -1.29 9.64 5.04
N PRO A 8 -1.81 10.83 5.39
CA PRO A 8 -0.99 12.03 5.50
C PRO A 8 -0.14 12.01 6.78
N TRP A 9 1.02 12.67 6.72
CA TRP A 9 1.81 12.98 7.91
C TRP A 9 1.03 13.90 8.87
N PRO A 10 1.11 13.75 10.21
CA PRO A 10 1.99 12.89 11.01
C PRO A 10 1.33 11.64 11.60
N ASP A 11 0.58 10.87 10.82
CA ASP A 11 -0.08 9.65 11.32
C ASP A 11 0.92 8.65 11.93
N LYS A 12 0.60 8.10 13.10
CA LYS A 12 1.44 7.12 13.82
C LYS A 12 1.75 5.88 12.97
N ARG A 13 0.83 5.46 12.10
CA ARG A 13 1.00 4.29 11.24
C ARG A 13 2.22 4.40 10.33
N LEU A 14 2.57 5.62 9.90
CA LEU A 14 3.76 5.88 9.09
C LEU A 14 5.10 5.67 9.84
N ARG A 15 5.06 5.47 11.16
CA ARG A 15 6.22 5.18 12.00
C ARG A 15 6.19 3.78 12.61
N SER A 16 5.14 3.01 12.35
CA SER A 16 5.03 1.64 12.86
C SER A 16 5.73 0.68 11.90
N PRO A 17 6.51 -0.30 12.39
CA PRO A 17 7.07 -1.34 11.53
C PRO A 17 5.94 -2.24 10.99
N ALA A 18 6.02 -2.58 9.71
CA ALA A 18 5.13 -3.56 9.10
C ALA A 18 5.49 -4.98 9.57
N GLU A 19 4.47 -5.82 9.73
CA GLU A 19 4.67 -7.24 10.03
C GLU A 19 5.17 -8.00 8.79
N PRO A 20 6.06 -9.01 8.96
CA PRO A 20 6.47 -9.85 7.85
C PRO A 20 5.29 -10.61 7.24
N ILE A 21 5.28 -10.69 5.91
CA ILE A 21 4.32 -11.52 5.18
C ILE A 21 4.87 -12.95 5.13
N GLU A 22 4.14 -13.90 5.72
CA GLU A 22 4.56 -15.32 5.75
C GLU A 22 4.34 -16.05 4.42
N ALA A 23 3.31 -15.66 3.66
CA ALA A 23 3.00 -16.25 2.35
C ALA A 23 2.30 -15.25 1.43
N VAL A 24 2.64 -15.27 0.13
CA VAL A 24 1.99 -14.43 -0.89
C VAL A 24 0.73 -15.13 -1.40
N THR A 25 -0.39 -14.82 -0.76
CA THR A 25 -1.72 -15.31 -1.15
C THR A 25 -2.32 -14.45 -2.27
N ASP A 26 -3.44 -14.90 -2.84
CA ASP A 26 -4.18 -14.13 -3.85
C ASP A 26 -4.75 -12.82 -3.30
N GLU A 27 -5.03 -12.76 -2.00
CA GLU A 27 -5.41 -11.52 -1.32
C GLU A 27 -4.26 -10.51 -1.34
N ILE A 28 -3.03 -10.96 -1.06
CA ILE A 28 -1.84 -10.09 -1.11
C ILE A 28 -1.54 -9.64 -2.54
N ARG A 29 -1.74 -10.51 -3.54
CA ARG A 29 -1.64 -10.11 -4.95
C ARG A 29 -2.67 -9.04 -5.30
N THR A 30 -3.91 -9.20 -4.83
CA THR A 30 -4.97 -8.21 -5.04
C THR A 30 -4.65 -6.87 -4.37
N LEU A 31 -4.10 -6.90 -3.14
CA LEU A 31 -3.63 -5.70 -2.45
C LEU A 31 -2.50 -5.02 -3.23
N TRP A 32 -1.56 -5.79 -3.76
CA TRP A 32 -0.46 -5.28 -4.57
C TRP A 32 -0.97 -4.58 -5.84
N ASP A 33 -1.94 -5.18 -6.53
CA ASP A 33 -2.55 -4.57 -7.71
C ASP A 33 -3.28 -3.25 -7.38
N ASP A 34 -4.03 -3.21 -6.26
CA ASP A 34 -4.66 -1.98 -5.76
C ASP A 34 -3.62 -0.88 -5.45
N MET A 35 -2.45 -1.28 -4.91
CA MET A 35 -1.37 -0.36 -4.56
C MET A 35 -0.70 0.23 -5.82
N ILE A 36 -0.46 -0.58 -6.84
CA ILE A 36 0.10 -0.09 -8.12
C ILE A 36 -0.88 0.90 -8.75
N GLU A 37 -2.15 0.54 -8.86
CA GLU A 37 -3.17 1.40 -9.47
C GLU A 37 -3.30 2.73 -8.70
N THR A 38 -3.26 2.65 -7.37
CA THR A 38 -3.28 3.84 -6.51
C THR A 38 -2.02 4.70 -6.76
N MET A 39 -0.83 4.11 -6.82
CA MET A 39 0.42 4.81 -7.08
C MET A 39 0.40 5.53 -8.44
N ASP A 40 0.01 4.84 -9.52
CA ASP A 40 -0.04 5.36 -10.88
C ASP A 40 -1.04 6.53 -11.05
N ALA A 41 -2.08 6.57 -10.21
CA ALA A 41 -3.06 7.66 -10.19
C ALA A 41 -2.48 8.99 -9.66
N MET A 42 -1.26 8.97 -9.08
CA MET A 42 -0.50 10.17 -8.72
C MET A 42 0.87 10.16 -9.41
N PRO A 43 1.56 11.30 -9.51
CA PRO A 43 2.94 11.35 -10.00
C PRO A 43 3.94 10.81 -8.94
N GLY A 44 3.61 9.71 -8.28
CA GLY A 44 4.43 9.04 -7.28
C GLY A 44 5.25 7.92 -7.93
N VAL A 45 6.42 7.62 -7.36
CA VAL A 45 7.33 6.56 -7.85
C VAL A 45 7.50 5.41 -6.85
N GLY A 46 6.75 5.43 -5.74
CA GLY A 46 6.76 4.38 -4.73
C GLY A 46 5.58 4.49 -3.77
N LEU A 47 5.08 3.33 -3.33
CA LEU A 47 4.00 3.20 -2.35
C LEU A 47 4.29 2.03 -1.40
N ALA A 48 4.00 2.20 -0.12
CA ALA A 48 4.10 1.18 0.92
C ALA A 48 2.74 0.95 1.58
N ALA A 49 2.50 -0.29 2.01
CA ALA A 49 1.32 -0.69 2.78
C ALA A 49 1.47 -0.36 4.26
#